data_AF-A0A6L7NFE4-F1
#
_entry.id   AF-A0A6L7NFE4-F1
#
_cell.length_a   1.000
_cell.length_b   1.000
_cell.length_c   1.000
_cell.angle_alpha   90.00
_cell.angle_beta   90.00
_cell.angle_gamma   90.00
#
_symmetry.space_group_name_H-M   'P 1'
#
loop_
_entity.id
_entity.type
_entity.pdbx_description
1 polymer ?
#
loop_
_entity_poly.entity_id
_entity_poly.type
_entity_poly.pdbx_seq_one_letter_code
_entity_poly.pdbx_strand_id
1 'polypeptide(L)'
;MDWVPEASSRGWIVVARDKKIRSRPAEWAVLAAYPLRMLVLTTVGNLDVWEQLRVFVARWDRIEELSTAPAPWVYAVTKNGLREMEYPRL
;
A
#
# COMPACT_ATOMS: atom_id res chain seq x y z
N MET A 1 -4.93 12.69 11.11
CA MET A 1 -4.45 11.56 10.30
C MET A 1 -2.96 11.44 10.57
N ASP A 2 -2.61 11.12 11.82
CA ASP A 2 -1.37 11.63 12.41
C ASP A 2 -0.17 10.69 12.20
N TRP A 3 -0.44 9.50 11.67
CA TRP A 3 0.59 8.49 11.40
C TRP A 3 1.26 8.67 10.03
N VAL A 4 0.63 9.34 9.05
CA VAL A 4 1.18 9.48 7.69
C VAL A 4 2.50 10.26 7.70
N PRO A 5 2.60 11.44 8.34
CA PRO A 5 3.86 12.19 8.38
C PRO A 5 4.95 11.40 9.11
N GLU A 6 4.61 10.71 10.20
CA GLU A 6 5.54 9.92 11.01
C GLU A 6 6.08 8.70 10.27
N ALA A 7 5.22 7.93 9.60
CA ALA A 7 5.66 6.79 8.80
C ALA A 7 6.52 7.25 7.61
N SER A 8 6.14 8.36 6.99
CA SER A 8 6.88 8.93 5.85
C SER A 8 8.26 9.45 6.27
N SER A 9 8.37 10.14 7.42
CA SER A 9 9.64 10.68 7.91
C SER A 9 10.64 9.58 8.29
N ARG A 10 10.14 8.42 8.74
CA ARG A 10 10.94 7.23 9.06
C ARG A 10 11.24 6.34 7.85
N GLY A 11 10.72 6.67 6.67
CA GLY A 11 10.90 5.88 5.45
C GLY A 11 10.21 4.51 5.48
N TRP A 12 9.21 4.33 6.35
CA TRP A 12 8.50 3.06 6.50
C TRP A 12 7.61 2.75 5.30
N ILE A 13 7.44 1.44 5.04
CA ILE A 13 6.40 0.93 4.14
C ILE A 13 5.20 0.55 4.99
N VAL A 14 4.09 1.23 4.77
CA VAL A 14 2.85 0.96 5.49
C VAL A 14 2.10 -0.17 4.82
N VAL A 15 1.75 -1.20 5.59
CA VAL A 15 0.90 -2.31 5.12
C VAL A 15 -0.51 -2.12 5.64
N ALA A 16 -1.48 -2.09 4.72
CA ALA A 16 -2.89 -1.92 5.05
C ALA A 16 -3.77 -2.98 4.40
N ARG A 17 -4.90 -3.28 5.05
CA ARG A 17 -5.97 -4.13 4.53
C ARG A 17 -7.24 -3.30 4.37
N ASP A 18 -7.16 -2.20 3.65
CA ASP A 18 -8.31 -1.32 3.50
C ASP A 18 -9.00 -1.54 2.14
N LYS A 19 -10.11 -2.29 2.18
CA LYS A 19 -10.98 -2.53 1.03
C LYS A 19 -11.62 -1.23 0.50
N LYS A 20 -11.69 -0.19 1.33
CA LYS A 20 -12.33 1.10 1.04
C LYS A 20 -11.36 2.24 0.80
N ILE A 21 -10.04 2.01 0.83
CA ILE A 21 -9.07 3.10 0.62
C ILE A 21 -9.37 3.84 -0.69
N ARG A 22 -9.71 3.12 -1.77
CA ARG A 22 -10.12 3.68 -3.09
C ARG A 22 -11.34 4.62 -3.04
N SER A 23 -12.20 4.50 -2.03
CA SER A 23 -13.48 5.21 -1.95
C SER A 23 -13.44 6.49 -1.12
N ARG A 24 -12.26 6.90 -0.62
CA ARG A 24 -12.10 8.10 0.21
C ARG A 24 -11.13 9.11 -0.43
N PRO A 25 -11.60 9.95 -1.37
CA PRO A 25 -10.75 10.88 -2.12
C PRO A 25 -9.95 11.84 -1.22
N ALA A 26 -10.55 12.30 -0.13
CA ALA A 26 -9.88 13.17 0.84
C ALA A 26 -8.68 12.50 1.52
N GLU A 27 -8.76 11.19 1.77
CA GLU A 27 -7.64 10.43 2.31
C GLU A 27 -6.52 10.27 1.27
N TRP A 28 -6.86 10.04 -0.02
CA TRP A 28 -5.87 9.96 -1.10
C TRP A 28 -5.07 11.23 -1.31
N ALA A 29 -5.71 12.40 -1.23
CA ALA A 29 -5.03 13.68 -1.37
C ALA A 29 -3.96 13.87 -0.28
N VAL A 30 -4.25 13.42 0.95
CA VAL A 30 -3.27 13.43 2.04
C VAL A 30 -2.12 12.46 1.76
N LEU A 31 -2.39 11.24 1.29
CA LEU A 31 -1.33 10.27 0.97
C LEU A 31 -0.40 10.77 -0.15
N ALA A 32 -0.92 11.53 -1.12
CA ALA A 32 -0.13 12.11 -2.20
C ALA A 32 0.77 13.26 -1.76
N ALA A 33 0.41 13.95 -0.67
CA ALA A 33 1.12 15.13 -0.17
C ALA A 33 2.39 14.79 0.64
N TYR A 34 2.58 13.52 1.01
CA TYR A 34 3.74 13.05 1.76
C TYR A 34 4.52 12.01 0.94
N PRO A 35 5.83 11.82 1.19
CA PRO A 35 6.63 10.77 0.55
C PRO A 35 6.30 9.39 1.15
N LEU A 36 5.03 9.02 1.13
CA LEU A 36 4.52 7.79 1.72
C LEU A 36 4.75 6.61 0.77
N ARG A 37 5.12 5.48 1.35
CA ARG A 37 5.22 4.18 0.70
C ARG A 37 4.17 3.25 1.30
N MET A 38 3.29 2.70 0.48
CA MET A 38 2.16 1.92 1.00
C MET A 38 1.85 0.69 0.17
N LEU A 39 1.64 -0.43 0.85
CA LEU A 39 1.14 -1.68 0.31
C LEU A 39 -0.28 -1.92 0.83
N VAL A 40 -1.23 -2.11 -0.08
CA VAL A 40 -2.63 -2.36 0.25
C VAL A 40 -2.99 -3.77 -0.19
N LEU A 41 -3.33 -4.64 0.76
CA LEU A 41 -3.82 -5.96 0.44
C LEU A 41 -5.24 -5.86 -0.15
N THR A 42 -5.36 -6.00 -1.46
CA THR A 42 -6.65 -6.01 -2.16
C THR A 42 -6.92 -7.41 -2.69
N THR A 43 -7.83 -8.14 -2.04
CA THR A 43 -8.16 -9.51 -2.44
C THR A 43 -9.66 -9.67 -2.58
N VAL A 44 -10.08 -10.43 -3.59
CA VAL A 44 -11.45 -10.92 -3.71
C VAL A 44 -11.62 -12.06 -2.69
N GLY A 45 -12.69 -12.00 -1.89
CA GLY A 45 -12.99 -13.00 -0.85
C GLY A 45 -12.47 -12.63 0.56
N ASN A 46 -12.74 -13.54 1.51
CA ASN A 46 -12.28 -13.43 2.89
C ASN A 46 -11.06 -14.33 3.08
N LEU A 47 -9.87 -13.72 3.04
CA LEU A 47 -8.64 -14.38 3.47
C LEU A 47 -8.52 -14.34 4.99
N ASP A 48 -8.11 -15.46 5.58
CA ASP A 48 -7.66 -15.49 6.97
C ASP A 48 -6.31 -14.76 7.14
N VAL A 49 -5.81 -14.61 8.36
CA VAL A 49 -4.56 -13.88 8.62
C VAL A 49 -3.35 -14.56 7.95
N TRP A 50 -3.33 -15.88 7.91
CA TRP A 50 -2.21 -16.64 7.37
C TRP A 50 -2.17 -16.58 5.84
N GLU A 51 -3.32 -16.67 5.20
CA GLU A 51 -3.47 -16.47 3.77
C GLU A 51 -3.07 -15.05 3.35
N GLN A 52 -3.38 -14.04 4.16
CA GLN A 52 -2.94 -12.67 3.92
C GLN A 52 -1.41 -12.58 3.97
N LEU A 53 -0.78 -13.16 5.01
CA LEU A 53 0.69 -13.19 5.11
C LEU A 53 1.33 -13.91 3.91
N ARG A 54 0.77 -15.06 3.49
CA ARG A 54 1.24 -15.81 2.31
C ARG A 54 1.23 -14.96 1.05
N VAL A 55 0.27 -14.06 0.88
CA VAL A 55 0.24 -13.13 -0.26
C VAL A 55 1.45 -12.19 -0.24
N PHE A 56 1.84 -11.66 0.93
CA PHE A 56 3.03 -10.81 1.07
C PHE A 56 4.33 -11.60 0.88
N VAL A 57 4.49 -12.73 1.58
CA VAL A 57 5.72 -13.54 1.53
C VAL A 57 5.99 -14.06 0.12
N ALA A 58 4.95 -14.47 -0.61
CA ALA A 58 5.09 -14.90 -2.00
C ALA A 58 5.50 -13.78 -2.98
N ARG A 59 5.59 -12.52 -2.52
CA ARG A 59 6.00 -11.34 -3.29
C ARG A 59 7.17 -10.61 -2.63
N TRP A 60 7.83 -11.24 -1.67
CA TRP A 60 8.81 -10.56 -0.82
C TRP A 60 9.92 -9.90 -1.64
N ASP A 61 10.55 -10.64 -2.56
CA ASP A 61 11.62 -10.13 -3.43
C ASP A 61 11.18 -8.87 -4.19
N ARG A 62 9.96 -8.87 -4.72
CA ARG A 62 9.42 -7.71 -5.45
C ARG A 62 9.11 -6.54 -4.52
N ILE A 63 8.71 -6.80 -3.28
CA ILE A 63 8.51 -5.76 -2.25
C ILE A 63 9.86 -5.16 -1.84
N GLU A 64 10.91 -5.97 -1.71
CA GLU A 64 12.27 -5.51 -1.43
C GLU A 64 12.80 -4.62 -2.56
N GLU A 65 12.63 -5.02 -3.82
CA GLU A 65 12.96 -4.17 -4.97
C GLU A 65 12.21 -2.84 -4.90
N LEU A 66 10.89 -2.88 -4.67
CA LEU A 66 10.05 -1.69 -4.58
C LEU A 66 10.43 -0.78 -3.40
N SER A 67 10.97 -1.33 -2.32
CA SER A 67 11.41 -0.54 -1.16
C SER A 67 12.48 0.49 -1.50
N THR A 68 13.24 0.25 -2.57
CA THR A 68 14.28 1.15 -3.08
C THR A 68 13.73 2.26 -3.97
N ALA A 69 12.48 2.14 -4.43
CA ALA A 69 11.87 3.13 -5.31
C ALA A 69 11.61 4.47 -4.58
N PRO A 70 11.73 5.61 -5.29
CA PRO A 70 11.39 6.91 -4.74
C PRO A 70 9.90 6.99 -4.41
N ALA A 71 9.58 7.54 -3.25
CA ALA A 71 8.21 7.81 -2.83
C ALA A 71 7.65 9.09 -3.50
N PRO A 72 6.33 9.32 -3.54
CA PRO A 72 5.27 8.46 -3.02
C PRO A 72 4.87 7.33 -3.97
N TRP A 73 4.44 6.21 -3.41
CA TRP A 73 3.77 5.15 -4.17
C TRP A 73 2.79 4.38 -3.31
N VAL A 74 1.73 3.89 -3.95
CA VAL A 74 0.75 2.98 -3.34
C VAL A 74 0.58 1.79 -4.27
N TYR A 75 0.80 0.58 -3.77
CA TYR A 75 0.66 -0.64 -4.53
C TYR A 75 -0.40 -1.55 -3.93
N ALA A 76 -1.28 -2.07 -4.78
CA ALA A 76 -2.17 -3.15 -4.44
C ALA A 76 -1.40 -4.48 -4.46
N VAL A 77 -1.39 -5.19 -3.33
CA VAL A 77 -0.87 -6.55 -3.21
C VAL A 77 -2.04 -7.53 -3.38
N THR A 78 -1.93 -8.42 -4.36
CA THR A 78 -3.00 -9.39 -4.70
C THR A 78 -2.39 -10.77 -4.93
N LYS A 79 -3.20 -11.83 -4.98
CA LYS A 79 -2.74 -13.17 -5.40
C LYS A 79 -2.14 -13.22 -6.82
N ASN A 80 -2.32 -12.19 -7.64
CA ASN A 80 -1.80 -12.12 -9.01
C ASN A 80 -0.53 -11.27 -9.13
N GLY A 81 -0.15 -10.53 -8.08
CA GLY A 81 1.05 -9.68 -8.10
C GLY A 81 0.84 -8.33 -7.42
N LEU A 82 1.82 -7.45 -7.62
CA LEU A 82 1.77 -6.04 -7.23
C LEU A 82 1.23 -5.21 -8.39
N ARG A 83 0.31 -4.29 -8.11
CA ARG A 83 -0.24 -3.36 -9.10
C ARG A 83 -0.23 -1.95 -8.53
N GLU A 84 0.45 -1.03 -9.20
CA GLU A 84 0.46 0.37 -8.79
C GLU A 84 -0.96 0.93 -8.79
N MET A 85 -1.26 1.74 -7.79
CA MET A 85 -2.52 2.46 -7.68
C MET A 85 -2.28 3.90 -8.10
N GLU A 86 -2.91 4.28 -9.20
CA GLU A 86 -2.88 5.67 -9.63
C GLU A 86 -3.72 6.53 -8.70
N TYR A 87 -3.16 7.68 -8.31
CA TYR A 87 -3.91 8.73 -7.64
C TYR A 87 -4.98 9.24 -8.60
N PRO A 88 -6.26 9.31 -8.18
CA PRO A 88 -7.28 9.98 -8.98
C PRO A 88 -6.80 11.42 -9.21
N ARG A 89 -6.65 11.83 -10.46
CA ARG A 89 -6.44 13.25 -10.77
C ARG A 89 -7.71 13.98 -10.32
N LEU A 90 -7.57 14.86 -9.33
CA LEU A 90 -8.64 15.77 -8.90
C LEU A 90 -8.96 16.76 -10.01
#